data_AF-A0A9J5X0X1-F1
#
_entry.id   AF-A0A9J5X0X1-F1
#
_cell.length_a   1.000
_cell.length_b   1.000
_cell.length_c   1.000
_cell.angle_alpha   90.00
_cell.angle_beta   90.00
_cell.angle_gamma   90.00
#
_symmetry.space_group_name_H-M   'P 1'
#
loop_
_entity.id
_entity.type
_entity.pdbx_description
1 polymer ?
#
loop_
_entity_poly.entity_id
_entity_poly.type
_entity_poly.pdbx_seq_one_letter_code
_entity_poly.pdbx_strand_id
1 'polypeptide(L)'
;MMNMEVKYSSYGFYNRNMSDGDGEKIQTKEDMYNNNNNNERGGNLGLGNMSFHNLSKLILPPLGSSGYNQNQTDLHKGNTISSITSTYRCWETLMVLLVAYCAWVCPFEIAFMNLNPNKKLYIADNIVNLFFAADIILTFSVAYIDSTSQLLVRDRRKIATRYVSTWFLMDVASTIPFDLLAMLFTGKHQVGISYSVLGILRFWRLRKVKQFFTRLEKDMRFSYFWVRCARLLFVTLFSVHCAGCLYYLLADRYPHQGNTWLGSVNPKFRETSLWIRYISAIYWSITTMTTVGYGDLHAVNTVEMIFIIFYMLFNLGLTAYIIGNMTNLVVEGTSRTMEFRNGIQSASNFVSRNHLPPRLKEQILAYMCLRFKAESLNQQQLIEQLPKTICKSIRHHLFLPTVEKVYLFKGISREIRLHLVADMKAEYIPPREDVIMQNESPDEVYIIVSGEVEMIDSEMENEQIVWTLRCGDMFGEVGAFCCRPQSYMYRTRTLSQLLKIRTSSLIEAMKSRQEDNVTMMKNFLQHHKKLKDLRLTDLFLDVGDEDSDPNMSINLLTVASTGNAAFLDELLKARLDPNICDSKGKTPLHIAASKGHEECVMVLLRHGCNIHLQGRTTSINVTVKILRAKWSMIS
;
A
#
# COMPACT_ATOMS: atom_id res chain seq x y z
N MET A 1 -7.52 25.30 -21.02
CA MET A 1 -7.37 24.56 -22.28
C MET A 1 -5.99 24.86 -22.85
N MET A 2 -5.04 23.94 -22.64
CA MET A 2 -3.85 23.76 -23.48
C MET A 2 -3.25 22.41 -23.06
N ASN A 3 -3.53 21.37 -23.86
CA ASN A 3 -3.05 20.01 -23.66
C ASN A 3 -1.62 19.93 -24.19
N MET A 4 -0.66 19.55 -23.34
CA MET A 4 0.62 19.00 -23.78
C MET A 4 0.65 17.52 -23.45
N GLU A 5 0.38 16.70 -24.47
CA GLU A 5 0.64 15.26 -24.49
C GLU A 5 2.15 15.05 -24.65
N VAL A 6 2.78 14.43 -23.66
CA VAL A 6 4.16 13.91 -23.77
C VAL A 6 4.05 12.42 -24.14
N LYS A 7 4.46 12.11 -25.37
CA LYS A 7 4.60 10.75 -25.92
C LYS A 7 5.64 9.95 -25.13
N TYR A 8 5.25 8.77 -24.63
CA TYR A 8 6.18 7.73 -24.20
C TYR A 8 6.50 6.81 -25.40
N SER A 9 7.77 6.79 -25.80
CA SER A 9 8.33 5.84 -26.77
C SER A 9 8.91 4.64 -26.03
N SER A 10 8.26 3.48 -26.14
CA SER A 10 8.80 2.20 -25.65
C SER A 10 9.77 1.60 -26.66
N TYR A 11 11.06 1.53 -26.31
CA TYR A 11 12.02 0.70 -27.03
C TYR A 11 11.83 -0.76 -26.60
N GLY A 12 11.28 -1.56 -27.52
CA GLY A 12 11.22 -3.03 -27.40
C GLY A 12 12.49 -3.64 -27.97
N PHE A 13 13.29 -4.29 -27.13
CA PHE A 13 14.37 -5.16 -27.56
C PHE A 13 13.79 -6.50 -28.02
N TYR A 14 13.80 -6.72 -29.33
CA TYR A 14 13.65 -8.03 -29.97
C TYR A 14 14.94 -8.81 -29.75
N ASN A 15 14.87 -9.99 -29.13
CA ASN A 15 15.96 -10.96 -29.17
C ASN A 15 15.60 -12.08 -30.14
N ARG A 16 16.49 -12.32 -31.10
CA ARG A 16 16.39 -13.33 -32.18
C ARG A 16 16.51 -14.74 -31.61
N ASN A 17 15.57 -15.60 -31.99
CA ASN A 17 15.76 -17.06 -31.98
C ASN A 17 16.58 -17.44 -33.22
N MET A 18 17.59 -18.28 -33.01
CA MET A 18 18.27 -19.04 -34.06
C MET A 18 18.34 -20.50 -33.60
N SER A 19 18.27 -21.37 -34.59
CA SER A 19 17.91 -22.79 -34.58
C SER A 19 19.03 -23.74 -34.12
N ASP A 20 18.64 -24.91 -33.63
CA ASP A 20 18.88 -26.25 -34.23
C ASP A 20 19.16 -27.35 -33.19
N GLY A 21 18.63 -28.54 -33.47
CA GLY A 21 19.36 -29.79 -33.22
C GLY A 21 18.74 -30.80 -32.24
N ASP A 22 18.20 -31.86 -32.82
CA ASP A 22 17.62 -33.10 -32.27
C ASP A 22 18.49 -33.96 -31.33
N GLY A 23 17.82 -34.91 -30.65
CA GLY A 23 18.36 -36.17 -30.09
C GLY A 23 18.81 -36.05 -28.62
N GLU A 24 18.55 -36.97 -27.69
CA GLU A 24 18.22 -38.38 -27.77
C GLU A 24 17.76 -38.84 -26.37
N LYS A 25 16.86 -39.82 -26.30
CA LYS A 25 16.48 -40.50 -25.05
C LYS A 25 17.55 -41.51 -24.67
N ILE A 26 18.12 -41.41 -23.47
CA ILE A 26 18.78 -42.54 -22.80
C ILE A 26 18.34 -42.58 -21.33
N GLN A 27 17.83 -43.74 -20.95
CA GLN A 27 17.34 -44.09 -19.63
C GLN A 27 18.12 -45.32 -19.14
N THR A 28 18.96 -45.15 -18.12
CA THR A 28 19.52 -46.21 -17.25
C THR A 28 20.04 -45.53 -15.97
N LYS A 29 19.52 -45.87 -14.78
CA LYS A 29 20.15 -46.77 -13.76
C LYS A 29 21.54 -46.27 -13.39
N GLU A 30 21.88 -45.82 -12.18
CA GLU A 30 21.64 -46.26 -10.79
C GLU A 30 21.65 -44.99 -9.90
N ASP A 31 20.88 -44.90 -8.83
CA ASP A 31 21.50 -45.13 -7.52
C ASP A 31 20.50 -45.69 -6.51
N MET A 32 20.83 -46.91 -6.11
CA MET A 32 20.21 -47.71 -5.08
C MET A 32 20.81 -47.33 -3.72
N TYR A 33 20.49 -46.17 -3.14
CA TYR A 33 20.78 -45.87 -1.72
C TYR A 33 19.91 -44.71 -1.21
N ASN A 34 18.77 -45.04 -0.62
CA ASN A 34 18.16 -44.39 0.56
C ASN A 34 16.67 -44.73 0.64
N ASN A 35 16.40 -45.99 1.01
CA ASN A 35 15.12 -46.38 1.56
C ASN A 35 15.30 -46.51 3.07
N ASN A 36 15.16 -45.40 3.79
CA ASN A 36 14.80 -45.32 5.21
C ASN A 36 14.85 -43.85 5.67
N ASN A 37 13.73 -43.15 5.51
CA ASN A 37 13.18 -42.19 6.48
C ASN A 37 11.89 -41.59 5.89
N ASN A 38 10.91 -42.46 5.69
CA ASN A 38 9.51 -42.06 5.60
C ASN A 38 9.00 -41.82 7.02
N ASN A 39 9.24 -40.62 7.56
CA ASN A 39 8.49 -40.00 8.65
C ASN A 39 9.08 -38.62 8.91
N GLU A 40 8.71 -37.63 8.10
CA GLU A 40 8.72 -36.19 8.42
C GLU A 40 8.35 -35.40 7.14
N ARG A 41 7.07 -35.49 6.74
CA ARG A 41 6.47 -34.53 5.79
C ARG A 41 5.24 -33.92 6.45
N GLY A 42 5.49 -32.96 7.32
CA GLY A 42 4.47 -32.13 7.96
C GLY A 42 4.85 -30.67 7.91
N GLY A 43 4.36 -29.95 6.89
CA GLY A 43 4.01 -28.53 7.07
C GLY A 43 5.06 -27.47 6.81
N ASN A 44 5.88 -27.58 5.76
CA ASN A 44 6.52 -26.37 5.19
C ASN A 44 5.59 -25.78 4.12
N LEU A 45 4.53 -25.08 4.55
CA LEU A 45 3.73 -24.22 3.67
C LEU A 45 4.60 -23.01 3.31
N GLY A 46 5.46 -23.21 2.31
CA GLY A 46 6.29 -22.16 1.74
C GLY A 46 5.41 -20.97 1.34
N LEU A 47 5.75 -19.80 1.86
CA LEU A 47 5.17 -18.49 1.56
C LEU A 47 5.17 -18.12 0.06
N GLY A 48 5.78 -18.95 -0.80
CA GLY A 48 6.02 -18.70 -2.22
C GLY A 48 4.81 -18.81 -3.15
N ASN A 49 3.62 -19.25 -2.68
CA ASN A 49 2.45 -19.45 -3.54
C ASN A 49 1.14 -18.81 -3.02
N MET A 50 1.24 -17.65 -2.37
CA MET A 50 0.07 -16.81 -2.11
C MET A 50 -0.35 -16.07 -3.39
N SER A 51 -1.02 -16.76 -4.32
CA SER A 51 -1.73 -16.08 -5.41
C SER A 51 -2.90 -15.25 -4.83
N PHE A 52 -3.18 -14.07 -5.39
CA PHE A 52 -4.33 -13.23 -5.01
C PHE A 52 -5.65 -14.01 -5.00
N HIS A 53 -5.77 -15.01 -5.87
CA HIS A 53 -6.90 -15.92 -5.92
C HIS A 53 -7.08 -16.73 -4.62
N ASN A 54 -5.98 -17.17 -3.98
CA ASN A 54 -6.00 -17.92 -2.73
C ASN A 54 -6.20 -17.02 -1.50
N LEU A 55 -5.76 -15.77 -1.55
CA LEU A 55 -6.01 -14.76 -0.51
C LEU A 55 -7.51 -14.48 -0.33
N SER A 56 -8.26 -14.39 -1.44
CA SER A 56 -9.73 -14.26 -1.40
C SER A 56 -10.45 -15.46 -0.78
N LYS A 57 -9.72 -16.55 -0.51
CA LYS A 57 -10.21 -17.81 0.06
C LYS A 57 -9.71 -18.07 1.48
N LEU A 58 -8.87 -17.18 2.03
CA LEU A 58 -8.27 -17.34 3.34
C LEU A 58 -9.23 -16.80 4.41
N ILE A 59 -9.61 -17.67 5.35
CA ILE A 59 -10.39 -17.30 6.53
C ILE A 59 -9.41 -17.19 7.68
N LEU A 60 -9.38 -16.02 8.34
CA LEU A 60 -8.49 -15.79 9.48
C LEU A 60 -9.08 -16.46 10.72
N PRO A 61 -8.39 -17.46 11.32
CA PRO A 61 -8.85 -18.05 12.56
C PRO A 61 -8.67 -17.05 13.72
N PRO A 62 -9.51 -17.15 14.78
CA PRO A 62 -9.32 -16.36 15.99
C PRO A 62 -8.01 -16.76 16.69
N LEU A 63 -7.36 -15.76 17.30
CA LEU A 63 -6.12 -15.91 18.07
C LEU A 63 -6.27 -17.02 19.13
N GLY A 64 -5.35 -17.98 19.13
CA GLY A 64 -5.29 -19.05 20.15
C GLY A 64 -6.15 -20.29 19.87
N SER A 65 -6.78 -20.42 18.70
CA SER A 65 -7.54 -21.63 18.34
C SER A 65 -6.62 -22.83 17.99
N SER A 66 -6.15 -23.54 19.02
CA SER A 66 -5.22 -24.68 18.91
C SER A 66 -5.77 -25.95 18.22
N GLY A 67 -7.04 -25.99 17.80
CA GLY A 67 -7.70 -27.24 17.40
C GLY A 67 -8.45 -27.26 16.08
N TYR A 68 -8.55 -26.14 15.34
CA TYR A 68 -9.41 -26.10 14.15
C TYR A 68 -8.72 -26.50 12.84
N ASN A 69 -7.39 -26.57 12.83
CA ASN A 69 -6.61 -26.95 11.65
C ASN A 69 -6.66 -28.44 11.30
N GLN A 70 -7.18 -29.30 12.18
CA GLN A 70 -7.30 -30.73 11.90
C GLN A 70 -8.41 -31.06 10.88
N ASN A 71 -9.31 -30.11 10.59
CA ASN A 71 -10.36 -30.26 9.57
C ASN A 71 -10.01 -29.61 8.23
N GLN A 72 -8.82 -29.02 8.08
CA GLN A 72 -8.39 -28.46 6.80
C GLN A 72 -7.86 -29.53 5.85
N THR A 73 -7.37 -30.66 6.38
CA THR A 73 -6.97 -31.86 5.61
C THR A 73 -8.15 -32.76 5.23
N ASP A 74 -9.32 -32.61 5.86
CA ASP A 74 -10.59 -33.24 5.46
C ASP A 74 -11.34 -32.39 4.40
N LEU A 75 -10.60 -31.90 3.39
CA LEU A 75 -11.15 -31.17 2.24
C LEU A 75 -12.17 -31.98 1.43
N HIS A 76 -12.24 -33.31 1.63
CA HIS A 76 -13.05 -34.23 0.83
C HIS A 76 -14.17 -34.97 1.59
N LYS A 77 -14.36 -34.79 2.90
CA LYS A 77 -15.22 -35.69 3.70
C LYS A 77 -16.60 -35.17 4.13
N GLY A 78 -17.10 -34.09 3.51
CA GLY A 78 -18.48 -33.65 3.74
C GLY A 78 -19.10 -33.00 2.51
N ASN A 79 -20.35 -33.36 2.18
CA ASN A 79 -21.20 -32.72 1.16
C ASN A 79 -21.58 -31.26 1.56
N THR A 80 -20.62 -30.43 1.94
CA THR A 80 -20.82 -29.02 2.29
C THR A 80 -19.97 -28.15 1.39
N ILE A 81 -20.63 -27.29 0.61
CA ILE A 81 -19.98 -26.40 -0.34
C ILE A 81 -19.42 -25.21 0.43
N SER A 82 -18.13 -24.95 0.29
CA SER A 82 -17.54 -23.71 0.79
C SER A 82 -18.04 -22.53 -0.05
N SER A 83 -18.48 -21.46 0.61
CA SER A 83 -18.88 -20.19 -0.01
C SER A 83 -17.76 -19.51 -0.83
N ILE A 84 -16.52 -19.98 -0.67
CA ILE A 84 -15.32 -19.37 -1.22
C ILE A 84 -14.85 -20.04 -2.54
N THR A 85 -15.49 -21.14 -2.95
CA THR A 85 -15.18 -21.86 -4.19
C THR A 85 -15.59 -21.07 -5.43
N SER A 86 -14.81 -21.15 -6.51
CA SER A 86 -15.08 -20.46 -7.78
C SER A 86 -16.41 -20.88 -8.42
N THR A 87 -16.79 -22.16 -8.30
CA THR A 87 -18.04 -22.70 -8.82
C THR A 87 -19.26 -22.07 -8.16
N TYR A 88 -19.25 -21.96 -6.83
CA TYR A 88 -20.32 -21.32 -6.07
C TYR A 88 -20.38 -19.81 -6.34
N ARG A 89 -19.23 -19.14 -6.52
CA ARG A 89 -19.21 -17.72 -6.94
C ARG A 89 -19.83 -17.53 -8.33
N CYS A 90 -19.58 -18.44 -9.28
CA CYS A 90 -20.19 -18.41 -10.60
C CYS A 90 -21.72 -18.61 -10.50
N TRP A 91 -22.16 -19.54 -9.65
CA TRP A 91 -23.58 -19.72 -9.33
C TRP A 91 -24.21 -18.44 -8.75
N GLU A 92 -23.58 -17.80 -7.77
CA GLU A 92 -24.09 -16.53 -7.22
C GLU A 92 -24.16 -15.41 -8.27
N THR A 93 -23.17 -15.32 -9.17
CA THR A 93 -23.23 -14.34 -10.26
C THR A 93 -24.38 -14.63 -11.24
N LEU A 94 -24.63 -15.90 -11.55
CA LEU A 94 -25.78 -16.31 -12.34
C LEU A 94 -27.09 -15.94 -11.63
N MET A 95 -27.21 -16.20 -10.33
CA MET A 95 -28.39 -15.84 -9.55
C MET A 95 -28.64 -14.33 -9.58
N VAL A 96 -27.60 -13.50 -9.47
CA VAL A 96 -27.74 -12.03 -9.56
C VAL A 96 -28.27 -11.59 -10.92
N LEU A 97 -27.84 -12.23 -12.03
CA LEU A 97 -28.36 -11.96 -13.36
C LEU A 97 -29.85 -12.33 -13.47
N LEU A 98 -30.24 -13.49 -12.91
CA LEU A 98 -31.65 -13.91 -12.87
C LEU A 98 -32.50 -12.99 -11.99
N VAL A 99 -31.96 -12.46 -10.89
CA VAL A 99 -32.65 -11.46 -10.06
C VAL A 99 -32.83 -10.16 -10.83
N ALA A 100 -31.83 -9.69 -11.57
CA ALA A 100 -31.94 -8.49 -12.39
C ALA A 100 -33.02 -8.66 -13.47
N TYR A 101 -33.08 -9.82 -14.11
CA TYR A 101 -34.18 -10.18 -15.03
C TYR A 101 -35.54 -10.11 -14.34
N CYS A 102 -35.73 -10.80 -13.21
CA CYS A 102 -37.00 -10.78 -12.47
C CYS A 102 -37.40 -9.38 -12.02
N ALA A 103 -36.46 -8.59 -11.52
CA ALA A 103 -36.71 -7.23 -11.06
C ALA A 103 -37.20 -6.33 -12.20
N TRP A 104 -36.67 -6.51 -13.41
CA TRP A 104 -37.11 -5.76 -14.58
C TRP A 104 -38.44 -6.26 -15.15
N VAL A 105 -38.62 -7.58 -15.25
CA VAL A 105 -39.82 -8.17 -15.86
C VAL A 105 -41.05 -8.05 -14.97
N CYS A 106 -40.90 -8.12 -13.63
CA CYS A 106 -42.04 -8.14 -12.71
C CYS A 106 -42.95 -6.88 -12.80
N PRO A 107 -42.45 -5.63 -12.72
CA PRO A 107 -43.30 -4.45 -12.94
C PRO A 107 -43.95 -4.43 -14.32
N PHE A 108 -43.21 -4.86 -15.34
CA PHE A 108 -43.66 -4.84 -16.72
C PHE A 108 -44.80 -5.84 -16.97
N GLU A 109 -44.68 -7.06 -16.43
CA GLU A 109 -45.70 -8.12 -16.52
C GLU A 109 -47.01 -7.66 -15.86
N ILE A 110 -46.93 -7.14 -14.64
CA ILE A 110 -48.10 -6.67 -13.87
C ILE A 110 -48.81 -5.52 -14.59
N ALA A 111 -48.06 -4.59 -15.19
CA ALA A 111 -48.62 -3.39 -15.80
C ALA A 111 -49.14 -3.61 -17.23
N PHE A 112 -48.39 -4.31 -18.09
CA PHE A 112 -48.64 -4.34 -19.53
C PHE A 112 -49.23 -5.67 -20.06
N MET A 113 -49.00 -6.80 -19.37
CA MET A 113 -49.27 -8.14 -19.92
C MET A 113 -50.52 -8.83 -19.35
N ASN A 114 -51.28 -8.15 -18.49
CA ASN A 114 -52.42 -8.72 -17.75
C ASN A 114 -53.59 -9.19 -18.64
N LEU A 115 -53.63 -8.80 -19.93
CA LEU A 115 -54.71 -9.14 -20.86
C LEU A 115 -54.35 -10.26 -21.85
N ASN A 116 -53.07 -10.51 -22.12
CA ASN A 116 -52.60 -11.55 -23.05
C ASN A 116 -51.20 -12.03 -22.66
N PRO A 117 -51.06 -13.03 -21.77
CA PRO A 117 -49.76 -13.52 -21.36
C PRO A 117 -49.02 -14.14 -22.55
N ASN A 118 -47.84 -13.61 -22.87
CA ASN A 118 -47.00 -14.18 -23.89
C ASN A 118 -46.48 -15.54 -23.40
N LYS A 119 -46.85 -16.63 -24.07
CA LYS A 119 -46.43 -17.99 -23.72
C LYS A 119 -44.92 -18.12 -23.53
N LYS A 120 -44.11 -17.34 -24.27
CA LYS A 120 -42.64 -17.36 -24.15
C LYS A 120 -42.14 -16.77 -22.83
N LEU A 121 -42.72 -15.66 -22.36
CA LEU A 121 -42.35 -15.03 -21.08
C LEU A 121 -42.76 -15.93 -19.91
N TYR A 122 -43.96 -16.50 -19.97
CA TYR A 122 -44.44 -17.44 -18.96
C TYR A 122 -43.52 -18.68 -18.79
N ILE A 123 -43.01 -19.24 -19.90
CA ILE A 123 -42.03 -20.33 -19.85
C ILE A 123 -40.72 -19.85 -19.20
N ALA A 124 -40.24 -18.66 -19.59
CA ALA A 124 -39.01 -18.09 -19.03
C ALA A 124 -39.13 -17.86 -17.51
N ASP A 125 -40.24 -17.30 -17.02
CA ASP A 125 -40.45 -17.06 -15.59
C ASP A 125 -40.49 -18.37 -14.78
N ASN A 126 -41.09 -19.42 -15.32
CA ASN A 126 -41.07 -20.75 -14.68
C ASN A 126 -39.66 -21.35 -14.61
N ILE A 127 -38.86 -21.21 -15.68
CA ILE A 127 -37.45 -21.63 -15.67
C ILE A 127 -36.70 -20.86 -14.58
N VAL A 128 -36.89 -19.54 -14.49
CA VAL A 128 -36.23 -18.71 -13.49
C VAL A 128 -36.64 -19.12 -12.07
N ASN A 129 -37.92 -19.40 -11.82
CA ASN A 129 -38.41 -19.90 -10.53
C ASN A 129 -37.78 -21.25 -10.15
N LEU A 130 -37.54 -22.14 -11.13
CA LEU A 130 -36.84 -23.41 -10.89
C LEU A 130 -35.40 -23.19 -10.40
N PHE A 131 -34.67 -22.22 -10.97
CA PHE A 131 -33.33 -21.86 -10.49
C PHE A 131 -33.34 -21.34 -9.05
N PHE A 132 -34.33 -20.53 -8.68
CA PHE A 132 -34.47 -20.07 -7.29
C PHE A 132 -34.86 -21.19 -6.33
N ALA A 133 -35.71 -22.14 -6.77
CA ALA A 133 -36.00 -23.34 -5.99
C ALA A 133 -34.74 -24.19 -5.75
N ALA A 134 -33.89 -24.33 -6.78
CA ALA A 134 -32.60 -25.00 -6.66
C ALA A 134 -31.65 -24.24 -5.71
N ASP A 135 -31.64 -22.90 -5.72
CA ASP A 135 -30.83 -22.07 -4.81
C ASP A 135 -31.22 -22.27 -3.33
N ILE A 136 -32.52 -22.41 -3.03
CA ILE A 136 -32.99 -22.72 -1.68
C ILE A 136 -32.39 -24.05 -1.19
N ILE A 137 -32.46 -25.10 -2.01
CA ILE A 137 -31.91 -26.43 -1.70
C ILE A 137 -30.38 -26.35 -1.52
N LEU A 138 -29.71 -25.62 -2.42
CA LEU A 138 -28.26 -25.43 -2.37
C LEU A 138 -27.82 -24.70 -1.09
N THR A 139 -28.58 -23.69 -0.65
CA THR A 139 -28.26 -22.87 0.53
C THR A 139 -28.18 -23.69 1.82
N PHE A 140 -28.95 -24.77 1.96
CA PHE A 140 -28.84 -25.71 3.09
C PHE A 140 -27.49 -26.45 3.14
N SER A 141 -26.77 -26.50 2.01
CA SER A 141 -25.47 -27.17 1.88
C SER A 141 -24.29 -26.18 1.87
N VAL A 142 -24.54 -24.87 1.96
CA VAL A 142 -23.50 -23.83 1.90
C VAL A 142 -23.00 -23.49 3.30
N ALA A 143 -21.69 -23.57 3.48
CA ALA A 143 -21.04 -23.16 4.73
C ALA A 143 -21.03 -21.63 4.85
N TYR A 144 -21.26 -21.12 6.07
CA TYR A 144 -21.26 -19.69 6.36
C TYR A 144 -20.08 -19.30 7.26
N ILE A 145 -19.70 -18.03 7.20
CA ILE A 145 -18.76 -17.44 8.15
C ILE A 145 -19.57 -16.85 9.30
N ASP A 146 -19.29 -17.30 10.52
CA ASP A 146 -19.93 -16.76 11.71
C ASP A 146 -19.33 -15.39 12.05
N SER A 147 -20.17 -14.40 12.39
CA SER A 147 -19.70 -13.04 12.65
C SER A 147 -18.91 -12.93 13.94
N THR A 148 -19.19 -13.78 14.94
CA THR A 148 -18.53 -13.75 16.25
C THR A 148 -17.21 -14.49 16.25
N SER A 149 -17.19 -15.71 15.73
CA SER A 149 -15.99 -16.55 15.70
C SER A 149 -15.11 -16.32 14.47
N GLN A 150 -15.62 -15.68 13.40
CA GLN A 150 -14.97 -15.57 12.09
C GLN A 150 -14.58 -16.92 11.47
N LEU A 151 -15.07 -18.03 12.03
CA LEU A 151 -14.80 -19.38 11.56
C LEU A 151 -15.85 -19.82 10.54
N LEU A 152 -15.40 -20.70 9.63
CA LEU A 152 -16.29 -21.37 8.68
C LEU A 152 -17.07 -22.48 9.40
N VAL A 153 -18.36 -22.27 9.61
CA VAL A 153 -19.24 -23.28 10.21
C VAL A 153 -19.74 -24.22 9.10
N ARG A 154 -19.41 -25.51 9.22
CA ARG A 154 -19.84 -26.57 8.29
C ARG A 154 -20.95 -27.48 8.84
N ASP A 155 -21.35 -27.29 10.11
CA ASP A 155 -22.38 -28.10 10.76
C ASP A 155 -23.75 -27.91 10.08
N ARG A 156 -24.25 -28.95 9.41
CA ARG A 156 -25.54 -28.90 8.70
C ARG A 156 -26.72 -28.48 9.57
N ARG A 157 -26.75 -28.92 10.83
CA ARG A 157 -27.82 -28.54 11.78
C ARG A 157 -27.79 -27.04 12.06
N LYS A 158 -26.61 -26.47 12.33
CA LYS A 158 -26.46 -25.03 12.57
C LYS A 158 -26.76 -24.22 11.31
N ILE A 159 -26.35 -24.69 10.12
CA ILE A 159 -26.68 -24.07 8.83
C ILE A 159 -28.20 -24.05 8.62
N ALA A 160 -28.87 -25.18 8.80
CA ALA A 160 -30.31 -25.29 8.63
C ALA A 160 -31.07 -24.41 9.63
N THR A 161 -30.73 -24.48 10.94
CA THR A 161 -31.37 -23.65 11.97
C THR A 161 -31.22 -22.16 11.66
N ARG A 162 -30.00 -21.72 11.30
CA ARG A 162 -29.75 -20.33 10.93
C ARG A 162 -30.56 -19.92 9.69
N TYR A 163 -30.60 -20.74 8.65
CA TYR A 163 -31.30 -20.39 7.41
C TYR A 163 -32.81 -20.35 7.61
N VAL A 164 -33.37 -21.35 8.30
CA VAL A 164 -34.81 -21.44 8.63
C VAL A 164 -35.27 -20.26 9.48
N SER A 165 -34.46 -19.83 10.46
CA SER A 165 -34.82 -18.72 11.34
C SER A 165 -34.68 -17.34 10.70
N THR A 166 -33.89 -17.19 9.63
CA THR A 166 -33.56 -15.87 9.06
C THR A 166 -34.26 -15.58 7.74
N TRP A 167 -34.13 -16.46 6.75
CA TRP A 167 -34.43 -16.10 5.36
C TRP A 167 -35.34 -17.09 4.64
N PHE A 168 -35.44 -18.33 5.12
CA PHE A 168 -36.15 -19.42 4.46
C PHE A 168 -37.61 -19.08 4.12
N LEU A 169 -38.39 -18.58 5.09
CA LEU A 169 -39.81 -18.31 4.88
C LEU A 169 -40.04 -17.33 3.71
N MET A 170 -39.25 -16.26 3.68
CA MET A 170 -39.36 -15.24 2.64
C MET A 170 -38.79 -15.71 1.30
N ASP A 171 -37.73 -16.52 1.30
CA ASP A 171 -37.18 -17.11 0.07
C ASP A 171 -38.20 -18.06 -0.56
N VAL A 172 -38.87 -18.90 0.23
CA VAL A 172 -39.96 -19.78 -0.21
C VAL A 172 -41.15 -18.97 -0.72
N ALA A 173 -41.63 -17.99 0.05
CA ALA A 173 -42.75 -17.14 -0.36
C ALA A 173 -42.48 -16.40 -1.68
N SER A 174 -41.23 -15.96 -1.90
CA SER A 174 -40.84 -15.30 -3.15
C SER A 174 -40.70 -16.26 -4.34
N THR A 175 -40.56 -17.57 -4.11
CA THR A 175 -40.30 -18.60 -5.15
C THR A 175 -41.59 -19.24 -5.66
N ILE A 176 -42.65 -19.23 -4.86
CA ILE A 176 -43.94 -19.83 -5.21
C ILE A 176 -44.58 -19.08 -6.41
N PRO A 177 -44.92 -19.80 -7.50
CA PRO A 177 -45.65 -19.22 -8.63
C PRO A 177 -47.14 -19.09 -8.28
N PHE A 178 -47.53 -17.98 -7.64
CA PHE A 178 -48.92 -17.75 -7.21
C PHE A 178 -49.92 -17.76 -8.37
N ASP A 179 -49.51 -17.37 -9.58
CA ASP A 179 -50.37 -17.40 -10.76
C ASP A 179 -50.73 -18.84 -11.18
N LEU A 180 -49.78 -19.77 -11.06
CA LEU A 180 -50.00 -21.20 -11.33
C LEU A 180 -50.89 -21.84 -10.25
N LEU A 181 -50.66 -21.49 -8.98
CA LEU A 181 -51.51 -21.97 -7.88
C LEU A 181 -52.94 -21.46 -8.03
N ALA A 182 -53.13 -20.19 -8.38
CA ALA A 182 -54.44 -19.59 -8.57
C ALA A 182 -55.21 -20.26 -9.72
N MET A 183 -54.53 -20.56 -10.83
CA MET A 183 -55.08 -21.32 -11.95
C MET A 183 -55.50 -22.73 -11.51
N LEU A 184 -54.68 -23.42 -10.72
CA LEU A 184 -54.93 -24.79 -10.27
C LEU A 184 -56.10 -24.88 -9.27
N PHE A 185 -56.24 -23.91 -8.36
CA PHE A 185 -57.33 -23.89 -7.36
C PHE A 185 -58.65 -23.34 -7.91
N THR A 186 -58.62 -22.34 -8.78
CA THR A 186 -59.83 -21.62 -9.23
C THR A 186 -60.36 -22.14 -10.57
N GLY A 187 -59.53 -22.87 -11.34
CA GLY A 187 -59.88 -23.38 -12.68
C GLY A 187 -60.12 -22.30 -13.74
N LYS A 188 -59.92 -21.01 -13.40
CA LYS A 188 -60.09 -19.87 -14.29
C LYS A 188 -58.73 -19.34 -14.72
N HIS A 189 -58.55 -19.12 -16.02
CA HIS A 189 -57.38 -18.42 -16.57
C HIS A 189 -57.33 -16.93 -16.19
N GLN A 190 -58.46 -16.35 -15.79
CA GLN A 190 -58.54 -14.96 -15.35
C GLN A 190 -58.54 -14.89 -13.83
N VAL A 191 -57.37 -14.57 -13.30
CA VAL A 191 -57.14 -14.41 -11.87
C VAL A 191 -57.24 -12.92 -11.53
N GLY A 192 -57.87 -12.57 -10.41
CA GLY A 192 -58.00 -11.18 -9.97
C GLY A 192 -56.67 -10.53 -9.59
N ILE A 193 -56.66 -9.19 -9.48
CA ILE A 193 -55.48 -8.34 -9.14
C ILE A 193 -54.74 -8.85 -7.90
N SER A 194 -55.47 -9.43 -6.94
CA SER A 194 -54.93 -9.93 -5.68
C SER A 194 -53.76 -10.89 -5.87
N TYR A 195 -53.79 -11.75 -6.88
CA TYR A 195 -52.71 -12.71 -7.13
C TYR A 195 -51.54 -12.08 -7.89
N SER A 196 -51.79 -11.13 -8.79
CA SER A 196 -50.72 -10.33 -9.43
C SER A 196 -49.95 -9.47 -8.40
N VAL A 197 -50.63 -8.98 -7.37
CA VAL A 197 -50.00 -8.24 -6.25
C VAL A 197 -49.10 -9.15 -5.41
N LEU A 198 -49.43 -10.44 -5.26
CA LEU A 198 -48.52 -11.42 -4.62
C LEU A 198 -47.21 -11.59 -5.42
N GLY A 199 -47.21 -11.26 -6.71
CA GLY A 199 -46.00 -11.17 -7.54
C GLY A 199 -44.94 -10.19 -7.00
N ILE A 200 -45.33 -9.17 -6.24
CA ILE A 200 -44.42 -8.20 -5.59
C ILE A 200 -43.47 -8.91 -4.60
N LEU A 201 -43.85 -10.05 -4.04
CA LEU A 201 -42.98 -10.86 -3.17
C LEU A 201 -41.68 -11.28 -3.88
N ARG A 202 -41.65 -11.32 -5.22
CA ARG A 202 -40.44 -11.58 -6.02
C ARG A 202 -39.35 -10.52 -5.76
N PHE A 203 -39.68 -9.29 -5.35
CA PHE A 203 -38.68 -8.27 -5.02
C PHE A 203 -37.82 -8.61 -3.81
N TRP A 204 -38.26 -9.53 -2.95
CA TRP A 204 -37.41 -10.06 -1.88
C TRP A 204 -36.04 -10.55 -2.40
N ARG A 205 -36.02 -11.09 -3.63
CA ARG A 205 -34.82 -11.59 -4.29
C ARG A 205 -33.75 -10.50 -4.55
N LEU A 206 -34.12 -9.21 -4.59
CA LEU A 206 -33.19 -8.07 -4.76
C LEU A 206 -32.10 -7.98 -3.68
N ARG A 207 -32.30 -8.63 -2.53
CA ARG A 207 -31.26 -8.77 -1.49
C ARG A 207 -29.95 -9.35 -2.04
N LYS A 208 -30.01 -10.27 -3.02
CA LYS A 208 -28.83 -10.86 -3.66
C LYS A 208 -28.02 -9.80 -4.45
N VAL A 209 -28.69 -8.83 -5.08
CA VAL A 209 -28.03 -7.71 -5.78
C VAL A 209 -27.29 -6.81 -4.79
N LYS A 210 -27.89 -6.53 -3.62
CA LYS A 210 -27.21 -5.79 -2.53
C LYS A 210 -25.92 -6.49 -2.09
N GLN A 211 -25.99 -7.81 -1.85
CA GLN A 211 -24.82 -8.61 -1.46
C GLN A 211 -23.73 -8.58 -2.54
N PHE A 212 -24.12 -8.67 -3.82
CA PHE A 212 -23.20 -8.57 -4.95
C PHE A 212 -22.43 -7.27 -4.99
N PHE A 213 -23.10 -6.11 -4.90
CA PHE A 213 -22.42 -4.81 -4.87
C PHE A 213 -21.52 -4.65 -3.66
N THR A 214 -21.96 -5.08 -2.45
CA THR A 214 -21.10 -5.02 -1.26
C THR A 214 -19.84 -5.88 -1.37
N ARG A 215 -19.87 -6.93 -2.21
CA ARG A 215 -18.70 -7.77 -2.49
C ARG A 215 -17.80 -7.12 -3.53
N LEU A 216 -18.36 -6.56 -4.60
CA LEU A 216 -17.58 -5.82 -5.61
C LEU A 216 -16.87 -4.61 -5.01
N GLU A 217 -17.52 -3.90 -4.08
CA GLU A 217 -16.92 -2.77 -3.35
C GLU A 217 -15.70 -3.18 -2.51
N LYS A 218 -15.60 -4.45 -2.09
CA LYS A 218 -14.49 -5.00 -1.31
C LYS A 218 -13.40 -5.66 -2.17
N ASP A 219 -13.66 -5.89 -3.45
CA ASP A 219 -12.71 -6.56 -4.35
C ASP A 219 -11.75 -5.52 -4.94
N MET A 220 -10.47 -5.59 -4.57
CA MET A 220 -9.43 -4.65 -4.99
C MET A 220 -9.19 -4.61 -6.50
N ARG A 221 -9.68 -5.59 -7.26
CA ARG A 221 -9.56 -5.61 -8.73
C ARG A 221 -10.47 -4.58 -9.39
N PHE A 222 -11.52 -4.15 -8.72
CA PHE A 222 -12.46 -3.16 -9.23
C PHE A 222 -12.21 -1.81 -8.57
N SER A 223 -12.28 -0.75 -9.39
CA SER A 223 -12.22 0.60 -8.86
C SER A 223 -13.48 0.91 -8.06
N TYR A 224 -13.29 1.33 -6.80
CA TYR A 224 -14.35 1.71 -5.88
C TYR A 224 -15.30 2.76 -6.48
N PHE A 225 -14.76 3.76 -7.18
CA PHE A 225 -15.51 4.84 -7.83
C PHE A 225 -16.55 4.29 -8.82
N TRP A 226 -16.11 3.46 -9.77
CA TRP A 226 -16.98 2.95 -10.83
C TRP A 226 -18.06 2.00 -10.30
N VAL A 227 -17.72 1.17 -9.30
CA VAL A 227 -18.70 0.26 -8.68
C VAL A 227 -19.81 1.06 -7.99
N ARG A 228 -19.47 2.13 -7.26
CA ARG A 228 -20.47 2.97 -6.57
C ARG A 228 -21.34 3.76 -7.57
N CYS A 229 -20.75 4.28 -8.65
CA CYS A 229 -21.50 4.93 -9.73
C CYS A 229 -22.47 3.96 -10.42
N ALA A 230 -22.01 2.75 -10.75
CA ALA A 230 -22.87 1.72 -11.36
C ALA A 230 -24.03 1.32 -10.45
N ARG A 231 -23.79 1.21 -9.14
CA ARG A 231 -24.83 0.94 -8.14
C ARG A 231 -25.90 2.03 -8.11
N LEU A 232 -25.49 3.31 -8.09
CA LEU A 232 -26.42 4.44 -8.10
C LEU A 232 -27.25 4.49 -9.38
N LEU A 233 -26.60 4.27 -10.53
CA LEU A 233 -27.27 4.23 -11.83
C LEU A 233 -28.28 3.07 -11.93
N PHE A 234 -27.96 1.90 -11.39
CA PHE A 234 -28.91 0.78 -11.36
C PHE A 234 -30.14 1.09 -10.50
N VAL A 235 -29.94 1.72 -9.32
CA VAL A 235 -31.04 2.11 -8.43
C VAL A 235 -31.95 3.15 -9.09
N THR A 236 -31.40 4.14 -9.80
CA THR A 236 -32.20 5.16 -10.48
C THR A 236 -32.99 4.59 -11.64
N LEU A 237 -32.36 3.80 -12.51
CA LEU A 237 -33.03 3.15 -13.65
C LEU A 237 -34.14 2.22 -13.18
N PHE A 238 -33.91 1.44 -12.12
CA PHE A 238 -34.93 0.57 -11.55
C PHE A 238 -36.11 1.36 -10.96
N SER A 239 -35.85 2.48 -10.29
CA SER A 239 -36.91 3.34 -9.76
C SER A 239 -37.76 3.98 -10.85
N VAL A 240 -37.14 4.47 -11.93
CA VAL A 240 -37.83 5.05 -13.09
C VAL A 240 -38.69 3.98 -13.78
N HIS A 241 -38.14 2.79 -13.96
CA HIS A 241 -38.87 1.66 -14.54
C HIS A 241 -40.12 1.29 -13.73
N CYS A 242 -39.97 1.12 -12.40
CA CYS A 242 -41.07 0.76 -11.53
C CYS A 242 -42.17 1.84 -11.49
N ALA A 243 -41.77 3.10 -11.37
CA ALA A 243 -42.71 4.21 -11.33
C ALA A 243 -43.48 4.38 -12.66
N GLY A 244 -42.79 4.26 -13.81
CA GLY A 244 -43.43 4.29 -15.12
C GLY A 244 -44.44 3.15 -15.30
N CYS A 245 -44.06 1.92 -14.93
CA CYS A 245 -44.98 0.76 -15.01
C CYS A 245 -46.19 0.94 -14.09
N LEU A 246 -45.99 1.41 -12.86
CA LEU A 246 -47.09 1.64 -11.91
C LEU A 246 -48.01 2.77 -12.37
N TYR A 247 -47.47 3.83 -12.97
CA TYR A 247 -48.28 4.94 -13.49
C TYR A 247 -49.09 4.56 -14.73
N TYR A 248 -48.54 3.72 -15.61
CA TYR A 248 -49.31 3.11 -16.69
C TYR A 248 -50.42 2.20 -16.15
N LEU A 249 -50.14 1.39 -15.13
CA LEU A 249 -51.14 0.54 -14.50
C LEU A 249 -52.31 1.37 -13.93
N LEU A 250 -52.04 2.52 -13.31
CA LEU A 250 -53.11 3.40 -12.83
C LEU A 250 -54.01 3.90 -13.96
N ALA A 251 -53.43 4.31 -15.09
CA ALA A 251 -54.20 4.75 -16.26
C ALA A 251 -54.99 3.60 -16.90
N ASP A 252 -54.40 2.40 -17.03
CA ASP A 252 -55.09 1.26 -17.64
C ASP A 252 -56.23 0.74 -16.78
N ARG A 253 -56.17 0.84 -15.45
CA ARG A 253 -57.25 0.38 -14.56
C ARG A 253 -58.34 1.43 -14.34
N TYR A 254 -58.15 2.67 -14.78
CA TYR A 254 -59.14 3.71 -14.59
C TYR A 254 -60.38 3.48 -15.49
N PRO A 255 -61.61 3.66 -14.97
CA PRO A 255 -62.84 3.38 -15.74
C PRO A 255 -63.03 4.31 -16.96
N HIS A 256 -62.66 5.59 -16.82
CA HIS A 256 -62.88 6.61 -17.84
C HIS A 256 -61.59 6.87 -18.64
N GLN A 257 -61.47 6.23 -19.80
CA GLN A 257 -60.23 6.23 -20.61
C GLN A 257 -59.71 7.63 -20.92
N GLY A 258 -60.57 8.60 -21.26
CA GLY A 258 -60.16 9.97 -21.62
C GLY A 258 -59.67 10.84 -20.46
N ASN A 259 -59.92 10.46 -19.20
CA ASN A 259 -59.57 11.26 -18.01
C ASN A 259 -58.34 10.67 -17.29
N THR A 260 -57.30 10.37 -18.07
CA THR A 260 -56.01 9.86 -17.59
C THR A 260 -54.88 10.62 -18.26
N TRP A 261 -53.69 10.58 -17.68
CA TRP A 261 -52.51 11.27 -18.21
C TRP A 261 -52.14 10.88 -19.65
N LEU A 262 -52.40 9.63 -20.04
CA LEU A 262 -52.13 9.12 -21.38
C LEU A 262 -53.37 9.21 -22.27
N GLY A 263 -54.57 9.04 -21.70
CA GLY A 263 -55.83 9.08 -22.41
C GLY A 263 -56.27 10.48 -22.85
N SER A 264 -55.79 11.53 -22.16
CA SER A 264 -56.02 12.93 -22.57
C SER A 264 -55.29 13.26 -23.88
N VAL A 265 -54.11 12.66 -24.11
CA VAL A 265 -53.31 12.84 -25.33
C VAL A 265 -53.73 11.84 -26.40
N ASN A 266 -53.94 10.57 -26.03
CA ASN A 266 -54.37 9.52 -26.94
C ASN A 266 -55.56 8.74 -26.37
N PRO A 267 -56.80 9.07 -26.78
CA PRO A 267 -58.01 8.42 -26.28
C PRO A 267 -58.06 6.91 -26.51
N LYS A 268 -57.36 6.39 -27.53
CA LYS A 268 -57.29 4.95 -27.87
C LYS A 268 -55.95 4.30 -27.51
N PHE A 269 -55.29 4.78 -26.44
CA PHE A 269 -53.95 4.30 -26.08
C PHE A 269 -53.86 2.77 -25.86
N ARG A 270 -54.93 2.09 -25.41
CA ARG A 270 -54.94 0.63 -25.21
C ARG A 270 -54.71 -0.18 -26.51
N GLU A 271 -55.13 0.36 -27.66
CA GLU A 271 -55.00 -0.28 -28.97
C GLU A 271 -53.60 -0.08 -29.58
N THR A 272 -52.82 0.85 -29.04
CA THR A 272 -51.46 1.13 -29.54
C THR A 272 -50.47 0.01 -29.20
N SER A 273 -49.35 -0.02 -29.93
CA SER A 273 -48.31 -1.01 -29.67
C SER A 273 -47.77 -0.92 -28.24
N LEU A 274 -47.38 -2.06 -27.67
CA LEU A 274 -46.79 -2.12 -26.32
C LEU A 274 -45.53 -1.25 -26.21
N TRP A 275 -44.75 -1.18 -27.29
CA TRP A 275 -43.54 -0.34 -27.37
C TRP A 275 -43.84 1.14 -27.16
N ILE A 276 -44.87 1.67 -27.81
CA ILE A 276 -45.24 3.09 -27.68
C ILE A 276 -45.69 3.37 -26.24
N ARG A 277 -46.57 2.53 -25.69
CA ARG A 277 -47.08 2.70 -24.32
C ARG A 277 -45.96 2.64 -23.27
N TYR A 278 -45.04 1.69 -23.41
CA TYR A 278 -43.90 1.56 -22.51
C TYR A 278 -42.95 2.75 -22.61
N ILE A 279 -42.61 3.18 -23.83
CA ILE A 279 -41.74 4.35 -24.05
C ILE A 279 -42.39 5.61 -23.45
N SER A 280 -43.70 5.83 -23.66
CA SER A 280 -44.42 6.97 -23.07
C SER A 280 -44.39 6.93 -21.54
N ALA A 281 -44.55 5.76 -20.92
CA ALA A 281 -44.50 5.59 -19.47
C ALA A 281 -43.10 5.86 -18.88
N ILE A 282 -42.05 5.35 -19.53
CA ILE A 282 -40.67 5.62 -19.12
C ILE A 282 -40.29 7.07 -19.34
N TYR A 283 -40.71 7.67 -20.46
CA TYR A 283 -40.48 9.08 -20.76
C TYR A 283 -41.14 10.00 -19.70
N TRP A 284 -42.38 9.70 -19.31
CA TRP A 284 -43.03 10.43 -18.20
C TRP A 284 -42.27 10.27 -16.88
N SER A 285 -41.86 9.04 -16.54
CA SER A 285 -41.20 8.77 -15.27
C SER A 285 -39.82 9.41 -15.19
N ILE A 286 -39.03 9.35 -16.27
CA ILE A 286 -37.69 9.94 -16.29
C ILE A 286 -37.73 11.47 -16.26
N THR A 287 -38.65 12.11 -16.99
CA THR A 287 -38.79 13.58 -17.01
C THR A 287 -39.25 14.13 -15.64
N THR A 288 -40.06 13.36 -14.91
CA THR A 288 -40.46 13.69 -13.54
C THR A 288 -39.33 13.41 -12.53
N MET A 289 -38.60 12.30 -12.68
CA MET A 289 -37.43 11.96 -11.85
C MET A 289 -36.32 13.00 -11.95
N THR A 290 -36.01 13.45 -13.16
CA THR A 290 -34.99 14.47 -13.41
C THR A 290 -35.50 15.90 -13.18
N THR A 291 -36.73 16.06 -12.67
CA THR A 291 -37.35 17.36 -12.34
C THR A 291 -37.43 18.32 -13.53
N VAL A 292 -37.53 17.80 -14.77
CA VAL A 292 -37.67 18.62 -16.00
C VAL A 292 -39.11 19.05 -16.20
N GLY A 293 -40.05 18.09 -16.14
CA GLY A 293 -41.49 18.35 -16.13
C GLY A 293 -42.01 19.23 -17.27
N TYR A 294 -41.90 18.78 -18.53
CA TYR A 294 -42.39 19.54 -19.70
C TYR A 294 -43.88 19.90 -19.65
N GLY A 295 -44.70 19.09 -18.97
CA GLY A 295 -46.15 19.31 -18.80
C GLY A 295 -47.02 18.70 -19.90
N ASP A 296 -46.39 18.09 -20.91
CA ASP A 296 -47.04 17.32 -21.98
C ASP A 296 -47.81 16.10 -21.45
N LEU A 297 -47.28 15.44 -20.41
CA LEU A 297 -47.91 14.32 -19.72
C LEU A 297 -48.08 14.66 -18.24
N HIS A 298 -49.32 14.93 -17.83
CA HIS A 298 -49.65 15.35 -16.47
C HIS A 298 -50.86 14.58 -15.93
N ALA A 299 -50.96 14.49 -14.60
CA ALA A 299 -52.10 13.85 -13.94
C ALA A 299 -53.40 14.60 -14.22
N VAL A 300 -54.44 13.87 -14.60
CA VAL A 300 -55.78 14.41 -14.86
C VAL A 300 -56.75 14.02 -13.76
N ASN A 301 -56.63 12.80 -13.24
CA ASN A 301 -57.50 12.30 -12.18
C ASN A 301 -56.86 12.40 -10.78
N THR A 302 -57.71 12.34 -9.75
CA THR A 302 -57.30 12.53 -8.35
C THR A 302 -56.35 11.42 -7.86
N VAL A 303 -56.50 10.19 -8.37
CA VAL A 303 -55.64 9.06 -8.00
C VAL A 303 -54.22 9.24 -8.56
N GLU A 304 -54.10 9.64 -9.82
CA GLU A 304 -52.84 10.03 -10.45
C GLU A 304 -52.20 11.19 -9.69
N MET A 305 -52.95 12.23 -9.33
CA MET A 305 -52.43 13.37 -8.57
C MET A 305 -51.82 12.93 -7.23
N ILE A 306 -52.51 12.07 -6.46
CA ILE A 306 -52.00 11.52 -5.20
C ILE A 306 -50.70 10.73 -5.43
N PHE A 307 -50.67 9.87 -6.45
CA PHE A 307 -49.48 9.09 -6.77
C PHE A 307 -48.29 10.00 -7.14
N ILE A 308 -48.50 11.02 -7.97
CA ILE A 308 -47.46 11.97 -8.36
C ILE A 308 -46.91 12.71 -7.14
N ILE A 309 -47.75 13.12 -6.18
CA ILE A 309 -47.29 13.78 -4.95
C ILE A 309 -46.27 12.90 -4.21
N PHE A 310 -46.60 11.62 -3.99
CA PHE A 310 -45.68 10.69 -3.33
C PHE A 310 -44.42 10.43 -4.15
N TYR A 311 -44.56 10.31 -5.47
CA TYR A 311 -43.43 10.06 -6.36
C TYR A 311 -42.47 11.27 -6.42
N MET A 312 -42.99 12.50 -6.46
CA MET A 312 -42.17 13.71 -6.40
C MET A 312 -41.43 13.85 -5.07
N LEU A 313 -42.08 13.55 -3.94
CA LEU A 313 -41.41 13.52 -2.62
C LEU A 313 -40.30 12.47 -2.58
N PHE A 314 -40.53 11.29 -3.15
CA PHE A 314 -39.49 10.26 -3.27
C PHE A 314 -38.33 10.72 -4.17
N ASN A 315 -38.61 11.34 -5.33
CA ASN A 315 -37.60 11.83 -6.26
C ASN A 315 -36.72 12.93 -5.64
N LEU A 316 -37.30 13.79 -4.79
CA LEU A 316 -36.54 14.79 -4.04
C LEU A 316 -35.49 14.11 -3.14
N GLY A 317 -35.90 13.09 -2.38
CA GLY A 317 -34.99 12.32 -1.53
C GLY A 317 -33.93 11.54 -2.32
N LEU A 318 -34.33 10.89 -3.42
CA LEU A 318 -33.42 10.12 -4.26
C LEU A 318 -32.38 11.02 -4.95
N THR A 319 -32.78 12.19 -5.44
CA THR A 319 -31.86 13.16 -6.06
C THR A 319 -30.86 13.70 -5.04
N ALA A 320 -31.32 14.06 -3.82
CA ALA A 320 -30.43 14.48 -2.74
C ALA A 320 -29.41 13.38 -2.37
N TYR A 321 -29.86 12.12 -2.34
CA TYR A 321 -28.98 10.98 -2.09
C TYR A 321 -27.92 10.79 -3.18
N ILE A 322 -28.28 10.91 -4.46
CA ILE A 322 -27.34 10.81 -5.59
C ILE A 322 -26.29 11.92 -5.51
N ILE A 323 -26.73 13.17 -5.32
CA ILE A 323 -25.84 14.33 -5.21
C ILE A 323 -24.87 14.12 -4.04
N GLY A 324 -25.35 13.74 -2.86
CA GLY A 324 -24.49 13.51 -1.69
C GLY A 324 -23.44 12.42 -1.90
N ASN A 325 -23.80 11.32 -2.58
CA ASN A 325 -22.83 10.27 -2.91
C ASN A 325 -21.80 10.73 -3.95
N MET A 326 -22.23 11.47 -4.97
CA MET A 326 -21.34 12.00 -6.00
C MET A 326 -20.35 13.02 -5.42
N THR A 327 -20.81 13.91 -4.54
CA THR A 327 -19.95 14.86 -3.82
C THR A 327 -18.88 14.12 -3.01
N ASN A 328 -19.25 13.10 -2.24
CA ASN A 328 -18.29 12.32 -1.45
C ASN A 328 -17.21 11.66 -2.33
N LEU A 329 -17.58 11.13 -3.49
CA LEU A 329 -16.64 10.54 -4.43
C LEU A 329 -15.69 11.56 -5.07
N VAL A 330 -16.20 12.75 -5.41
CA VAL A 330 -15.40 13.83 -6.01
C VAL A 330 -14.43 14.43 -4.98
N VAL A 331 -14.88 14.61 -3.73
CA VAL A 331 -14.02 15.09 -2.63
C VAL A 331 -12.85 14.13 -2.42
N GLU A 332 -13.11 12.82 -2.28
CA GLU A 332 -12.07 11.82 -2.12
C GLU A 332 -11.10 11.79 -3.33
N GLY A 333 -11.64 11.85 -4.55
CA GLY A 333 -10.82 11.85 -5.76
C GLY A 333 -9.92 13.08 -5.94
N THR A 334 -10.23 14.19 -5.26
CA THR A 334 -9.47 15.45 -5.38
C THR A 334 -8.67 15.82 -4.13
N SER A 335 -8.81 15.07 -3.03
CA SER A 335 -8.22 15.36 -1.72
C SER A 335 -6.72 15.67 -1.80
N ARG A 336 -5.93 14.80 -2.44
CA ARG A 336 -4.48 14.96 -2.59
C ARG A 336 -4.06 16.26 -3.31
N THR A 337 -4.77 16.62 -4.37
CA THR A 337 -4.50 17.86 -5.12
C THR A 337 -4.91 19.09 -4.29
N MET A 338 -5.95 18.95 -3.47
CA MET A 338 -6.41 20.00 -2.56
C MET A 338 -5.38 20.25 -1.46
N GLU A 339 -4.84 19.21 -0.82
CA GLU A 339 -3.77 19.32 0.19
C GLU A 339 -2.53 20.03 -0.36
N PHE A 340 -2.08 19.66 -1.57
CA PHE A 340 -0.99 20.33 -2.25
C PHE A 340 -1.24 21.83 -2.46
N ARG A 341 -2.41 22.19 -3.01
CA ARG A 341 -2.76 23.59 -3.27
C ARG A 341 -2.89 24.38 -1.97
N ASN A 342 -3.46 23.78 -0.92
CA ASN A 342 -3.54 24.39 0.40
C ASN A 342 -2.13 24.63 0.99
N GLY A 343 -1.21 23.68 0.83
CA GLY A 343 0.19 23.84 1.23
C GLY A 343 0.89 24.99 0.51
N ILE A 344 0.73 25.08 -0.81
CA ILE A 344 1.27 26.19 -1.62
C ILE A 344 0.65 27.53 -1.23
N GLN A 345 -0.66 27.58 -1.03
CA GLN A 345 -1.35 28.81 -0.65
C GLN A 345 -0.86 29.31 0.72
N SER A 346 -0.73 28.41 1.70
CA SER A 346 -0.18 28.74 3.02
C SER A 346 1.25 29.28 2.94
N ALA A 347 2.11 28.67 2.12
CA ALA A 347 3.46 29.15 1.89
C ALA A 347 3.45 30.53 1.21
N SER A 348 2.64 30.73 0.17
CA SER A 348 2.52 32.02 -0.51
C SER A 348 2.00 33.12 0.44
N ASN A 349 1.01 32.81 1.28
CA ASN A 349 0.49 33.74 2.27
C ASN A 349 1.57 34.13 3.29
N PHE A 350 2.38 33.18 3.74
CA PHE A 350 3.52 33.43 4.63
C PHE A 350 4.54 34.38 4.01
N VAL A 351 4.94 34.09 2.76
CA VAL A 351 5.91 34.92 2.00
C VAL A 351 5.38 36.34 1.82
N SER A 352 4.11 36.49 1.44
CA SER A 352 3.48 37.80 1.24
C SER A 352 3.32 38.58 2.54
N ARG A 353 2.90 37.92 3.63
CA ARG A 353 2.72 38.57 4.94
C ARG A 353 4.02 39.12 5.51
N ASN A 354 5.13 38.45 5.22
CA ASN A 354 6.46 38.85 5.69
C ASN A 354 7.24 39.70 4.68
N HIS A 355 6.63 40.14 3.58
CA HIS A 355 7.25 40.98 2.54
C HIS A 355 8.58 40.44 2.01
N LEU A 356 8.69 39.11 1.82
CA LEU A 356 9.92 38.51 1.33
C LEU A 356 10.18 38.90 -0.15
N PRO A 357 11.45 39.10 -0.55
CA PRO A 357 11.82 39.43 -1.91
C PRO A 357 11.36 38.37 -2.92
N PRO A 358 11.08 38.77 -4.18
CA PRO A 358 10.51 37.88 -5.21
C PRO A 358 11.38 36.65 -5.50
N ARG A 359 12.71 36.78 -5.38
CA ARG A 359 13.64 35.67 -5.51
C ARG A 359 13.43 34.58 -4.44
N LEU A 360 13.28 34.97 -3.18
CA LEU A 360 13.02 34.02 -2.08
C LEU A 360 11.63 33.38 -2.22
N LYS A 361 10.64 34.15 -2.70
CA LYS A 361 9.31 33.61 -3.02
C LYS A 361 9.37 32.46 -4.01
N GLU A 362 10.04 32.65 -5.14
CA GLU A 362 10.16 31.62 -6.18
C GLU A 362 10.90 30.38 -5.65
N GLN A 363 11.95 30.58 -4.86
CA GLN A 363 12.69 29.49 -4.23
C GLN A 363 11.82 28.66 -3.27
N ILE A 364 11.06 29.32 -2.37
CA ILE A 364 10.18 28.65 -1.42
C ILE A 364 9.08 27.86 -2.16
N LEU A 365 8.46 28.45 -3.17
CA LEU A 365 7.39 27.80 -3.93
C LEU A 365 7.91 26.63 -4.77
N ALA A 366 9.05 26.80 -5.44
CA ALA A 366 9.71 25.72 -6.17
C ALA A 366 10.10 24.56 -5.24
N TYR A 367 10.65 24.87 -4.07
CA TYR A 367 10.96 23.88 -3.03
C TYR A 367 9.71 23.11 -2.59
N MET A 368 8.61 23.80 -2.25
CA MET A 368 7.35 23.14 -1.86
C MET A 368 6.80 22.23 -2.97
N CYS A 369 6.95 22.62 -4.23
CA CYS A 369 6.55 21.80 -5.38
C CYS A 369 7.41 20.54 -5.52
N LEU A 370 8.73 20.67 -5.34
CA LEU A 370 9.65 19.54 -5.36
C LEU A 370 9.43 18.60 -4.18
N ARG A 371 9.23 19.15 -2.99
CA ARG A 371 8.93 18.39 -1.77
C ARG A 371 7.68 17.55 -1.93
N PHE A 372 6.58 18.12 -2.44
CA PHE A 372 5.35 17.36 -2.67
C PHE A 372 5.52 16.22 -3.69
N LYS A 373 6.31 16.45 -4.76
CA LYS A 373 6.66 15.40 -5.72
C LYS A 373 7.50 14.30 -5.06
N ALA A 374 8.48 14.66 -4.24
CA ALA A 374 9.33 13.72 -3.51
C ALA A 374 8.56 12.95 -2.43
N GLU A 375 7.64 13.60 -1.73
CA GLU A 375 6.78 13.00 -0.72
C GLU A 375 5.88 11.91 -1.31
N SER A 376 5.41 12.07 -2.55
CA SER A 376 4.69 11.02 -3.27
C SER A 376 5.51 9.74 -3.51
N LEU A 377 6.84 9.85 -3.48
CA LEU A 377 7.78 8.72 -3.56
C LEU A 377 8.11 8.16 -2.17
N ASN A 378 7.85 8.93 -1.10
CA ASN A 378 8.19 8.56 0.26
C ASN A 378 7.11 7.64 0.85
N GLN A 379 7.18 6.36 0.47
CA GLN A 379 6.22 5.32 0.88
C GLN A 379 6.48 4.75 2.29
N GLN A 380 7.13 5.50 3.18
CA GLN A 380 7.51 5.03 4.52
C GLN A 380 6.30 4.53 5.32
N GLN A 381 5.16 5.22 5.26
CA GLN A 381 3.93 4.80 5.94
C GLN A 381 3.43 3.42 5.47
N LEU A 382 3.54 3.12 4.17
CA LEU A 382 3.16 1.80 3.64
C LEU A 382 4.13 0.72 4.12
N ILE A 383 5.44 1.01 4.12
CA ILE A 383 6.46 0.06 4.59
C ILE A 383 6.31 -0.18 6.09
N GLU A 384 5.92 0.81 6.89
CA GLU A 384 5.74 0.67 8.34
C GLU A 384 4.44 -0.09 8.72
N GLN A 385 3.42 -0.09 7.86
CA GLN A 385 2.20 -0.89 8.05
C GLN A 385 2.41 -2.38 7.74
N LEU A 386 3.45 -2.74 6.99
CA LEU A 386 3.75 -4.12 6.65
C LEU A 386 4.39 -4.88 7.83
N PRO A 387 4.19 -6.20 7.93
CA PRO A 387 4.90 -7.03 8.90
C PRO A 387 6.43 -6.91 8.73
N LYS A 388 7.16 -6.82 9.83
CA LYS A 388 8.63 -6.61 9.85
C LYS A 388 9.38 -7.56 8.90
N THR A 389 8.98 -8.82 8.79
CA THR A 389 9.62 -9.82 7.91
C THR A 389 9.53 -9.43 6.42
N ILE A 390 8.38 -8.93 5.98
CA ILE A 390 8.18 -8.50 4.59
C ILE A 390 9.00 -7.22 4.34
N CYS A 391 9.01 -6.28 5.28
CA CYS A 391 9.82 -5.07 5.18
C CYS A 391 11.31 -5.41 5.03
N LYS A 392 11.81 -6.36 5.83
CA LYS A 392 13.20 -6.85 5.73
C LYS A 392 13.48 -7.41 4.34
N SER A 393 12.60 -8.27 3.82
CA SER A 393 12.75 -8.83 2.47
C SER A 393 12.74 -7.77 1.36
N ILE A 394 11.88 -6.75 1.47
CA ILE A 394 11.83 -5.64 0.52
C ILE A 394 13.14 -4.85 0.57
N ARG A 395 13.61 -4.49 1.76
CA ARG A 395 14.87 -3.75 1.95
C ARG A 395 16.07 -4.53 1.43
N HIS A 396 16.14 -5.83 1.69
CA HIS A 396 17.18 -6.70 1.14
C HIS A 396 17.18 -6.68 -0.38
N HIS A 397 16.02 -6.82 -1.01
CA HIS A 397 15.93 -6.81 -2.47
C HIS A 397 16.29 -5.44 -3.08
N LEU A 398 15.87 -4.34 -2.47
CA LEU A 398 16.08 -3.00 -3.01
C LEU A 398 17.50 -2.45 -2.77
N PHE A 399 18.07 -2.68 -1.58
CA PHE A 399 19.23 -1.90 -1.12
C PHE A 399 20.50 -2.73 -0.92
N LEU A 400 20.42 -4.06 -0.84
CA LEU A 400 21.61 -4.91 -0.69
C LEU A 400 22.65 -4.68 -1.80
N PRO A 401 22.30 -4.57 -3.10
CA PRO A 401 23.28 -4.33 -4.16
C PRO A 401 24.02 -2.98 -4.04
N THR A 402 23.37 -1.99 -3.43
CA THR A 402 23.97 -0.67 -3.19
C THR A 402 24.92 -0.74 -1.99
N VAL A 403 24.48 -1.34 -0.89
CA VAL A 403 25.26 -1.47 0.34
C VAL A 403 26.52 -2.32 0.13
N GLU A 404 26.48 -3.32 -0.76
CA GLU A 404 27.66 -4.13 -1.11
C GLU A 404 28.77 -3.33 -1.83
N LYS A 405 28.44 -2.21 -2.47
CA LYS A 405 29.42 -1.37 -3.19
C LYS A 405 30.11 -0.36 -2.26
N VAL A 406 29.45 0.01 -1.16
CA VAL A 406 29.94 1.00 -0.20
C VAL A 406 31.28 0.55 0.37
N TYR A 407 32.24 1.47 0.46
CA TYR A 407 33.61 1.16 0.84
C TYR A 407 33.72 0.51 2.24
N LEU A 408 32.89 0.96 3.19
CA LEU A 408 32.92 0.49 4.57
C LEU A 408 32.56 -1.00 4.67
N PHE A 409 31.62 -1.46 3.83
CA PHE A 409 31.04 -2.81 3.92
C PHE A 409 31.75 -3.88 3.07
N LYS A 410 32.91 -3.56 2.47
CA LYS A 410 33.69 -4.50 1.66
C LYS A 410 34.34 -5.59 2.53
N GLY A 411 34.10 -6.84 2.18
CA GLY A 411 34.72 -7.99 2.87
C GLY A 411 34.04 -8.41 4.19
N ILE A 412 32.92 -7.77 4.57
CA ILE A 412 32.14 -8.14 5.77
C ILE A 412 31.20 -9.30 5.49
N SER A 413 30.93 -10.09 6.53
CA SER A 413 30.00 -11.22 6.49
C SER A 413 28.61 -10.84 5.96
N ARG A 414 27.99 -11.76 5.21
CA ARG A 414 26.65 -11.55 4.64
C ARG A 414 25.59 -11.33 5.72
N GLU A 415 25.74 -11.96 6.88
CA GLU A 415 24.80 -11.87 8.01
C GLU A 415 24.69 -10.43 8.54
N ILE A 416 25.82 -9.76 8.77
CA ILE A 416 25.83 -8.36 9.22
C ILE A 416 25.29 -7.45 8.14
N ARG A 417 25.63 -7.66 6.86
CA ARG A 417 25.06 -6.86 5.76
C ARG A 417 23.55 -6.97 5.71
N LEU A 418 22.99 -8.17 5.83
CA LEU A 418 21.55 -8.38 5.86
C LEU A 418 20.91 -7.74 7.11
N HIS A 419 21.56 -7.82 8.26
CA HIS A 419 21.08 -7.16 9.48
C HIS A 419 21.05 -5.63 9.33
N LEU A 420 22.13 -5.03 8.83
CA LEU A 420 22.24 -3.59 8.58
C LEU A 420 21.19 -3.10 7.58
N VAL A 421 21.06 -3.77 6.43
CA VAL A 421 20.07 -3.41 5.39
C VAL A 421 18.64 -3.52 5.92
N ALA A 422 18.38 -4.48 6.80
CA ALA A 422 17.06 -4.63 7.42
C ALA A 422 16.69 -3.44 8.30
N ASP A 423 17.66 -2.76 8.93
CA ASP A 423 17.43 -1.63 9.84
C ASP A 423 17.50 -0.27 9.14
N MET A 424 18.12 -0.19 7.96
CA MET A 424 18.16 1.01 7.13
C MET A 424 16.77 1.49 6.71
N LYS A 425 16.57 2.81 6.75
CA LYS A 425 15.37 3.48 6.21
C LYS A 425 15.75 4.29 4.97
N ALA A 426 14.92 4.21 3.92
CA ALA A 426 15.12 5.01 2.72
C ALA A 426 14.30 6.30 2.79
N GLU A 427 14.87 7.40 2.32
CA GLU A 427 14.26 8.73 2.30
C GLU A 427 14.60 9.45 0.99
N TYR A 428 13.64 10.22 0.47
CA TYR A 428 13.84 11.07 -0.70
C TYR A 428 13.95 12.52 -0.26
N ILE A 429 15.11 13.13 -0.49
CA ILE A 429 15.40 14.50 -0.10
C ILE A 429 15.50 15.36 -1.37
N PRO A 430 14.73 16.47 -1.48
CA PRO A 430 14.76 17.35 -2.64
C PRO A 430 16.13 18.06 -2.76
N PRO A 431 16.45 18.67 -3.93
CA PRO A 431 17.71 19.40 -4.10
C PRO A 431 17.77 20.65 -3.23
N ARG A 432 18.99 21.05 -2.84
CA ARG A 432 19.35 22.19 -2.00
C ARG A 432 18.84 22.10 -0.56
N GLU A 433 18.71 20.89 -0.06
CA GLU A 433 18.36 20.64 1.34
C GLU A 433 19.61 20.20 2.09
N ASP A 434 19.84 20.81 3.25
CA ASP A 434 20.94 20.50 4.14
C ASP A 434 20.56 19.26 4.96
N VAL A 435 21.22 18.14 4.66
CA VAL A 435 20.96 16.84 5.29
C VAL A 435 21.62 16.74 6.65
N ILE A 436 22.83 17.29 6.77
CA ILE A 436 23.61 17.35 8.01
C ILE A 436 24.20 18.75 8.12
N MET A 437 24.06 19.37 9.29
CA MET A 437 24.64 20.67 9.59
C MET A 437 26.05 20.54 10.16
N GLN A 438 26.90 21.53 9.88
CA GLN A 438 28.23 21.61 10.50
C GLN A 438 28.08 21.78 12.02
N ASN A 439 28.89 21.07 12.79
CA ASN A 439 28.86 20.97 14.24
C ASN A 439 27.63 20.28 14.86
N GLU A 440 26.80 19.62 14.05
CA GLU A 440 25.69 18.80 14.54
C GLU A 440 26.19 17.49 15.19
N SER A 441 25.45 16.95 16.17
CA SER A 441 25.74 15.66 16.78
C SER A 441 25.50 14.49 15.79
N PRO A 442 26.37 13.47 15.79
CA PRO A 442 26.31 12.39 14.80
C PRO A 442 25.29 11.30 15.17
N ASP A 443 24.01 11.55 14.91
CA ASP A 443 22.93 10.60 15.23
C ASP A 443 22.68 9.57 14.12
N GLU A 444 22.87 9.98 12.87
CA GLU A 444 22.54 9.20 11.68
C GLU A 444 23.68 9.24 10.65
N VAL A 445 23.81 8.15 9.92
CA VAL A 445 24.76 7.99 8.82
C VAL A 445 23.99 7.68 7.55
N TYR A 446 24.44 8.23 6.42
CA TYR A 446 23.71 8.20 5.17
C TYR A 446 24.52 7.52 4.06
N ILE A 447 23.84 6.73 3.24
CA ILE A 447 24.38 6.13 2.02
C ILE A 447 23.59 6.66 0.83
N ILE A 448 24.28 7.12 -0.21
CA ILE A 448 23.67 7.69 -1.41
C ILE A 448 23.27 6.55 -2.36
N VAL A 449 21.97 6.35 -2.55
CA VAL A 449 21.43 5.38 -3.53
C VAL A 449 21.34 6.00 -4.91
N SER A 450 20.89 7.25 -4.99
CA SER A 450 20.82 8.02 -6.23
C SER A 450 20.89 9.50 -5.92
N GLY A 451 21.39 10.30 -6.86
CA GLY A 451 21.58 11.74 -6.69
C GLY A 451 23.02 12.10 -6.33
N GLU A 452 23.20 13.36 -5.96
CA GLU A 452 24.50 13.97 -5.68
C GLU A 452 24.38 14.85 -4.44
N VAL A 453 25.35 14.72 -3.53
CA VAL A 453 25.43 15.49 -2.28
C VAL A 453 26.77 16.22 -2.23
N GLU A 454 26.72 17.52 -1.98
CA GLU A 454 27.89 18.38 -1.86
C GLU A 454 28.30 18.47 -0.38
N MET A 455 29.58 18.19 -0.11
CA MET A 455 30.22 18.41 1.18
C MET A 455 30.80 19.82 1.19
N ILE A 456 30.33 20.65 2.11
CA ILE A 456 30.63 22.08 2.18
C ILE A 456 31.32 22.36 3.51
N ASP A 457 32.42 23.11 3.44
CA ASP A 457 33.05 23.70 4.63
C ASP A 457 32.58 25.15 4.76
N SER A 458 32.09 25.52 5.94
CA SER A 458 31.65 26.88 6.24
C SER A 458 32.58 27.50 7.27
N GLU A 459 33.68 28.09 6.79
CA GLU A 459 34.56 28.91 7.61
C GLU A 459 34.25 30.40 7.39
N MET A 460 33.92 31.11 8.47
CA MET A 460 33.84 32.58 8.52
C MET A 460 33.05 33.22 7.34
N GLU A 461 31.84 32.71 7.07
CA GLU A 461 30.89 33.18 6.03
C GLU A 461 31.15 32.78 4.56
N ASN A 462 32.24 32.07 4.23
CA ASN A 462 32.44 31.52 2.87
C ASN A 462 32.14 30.01 2.84
N GLU A 463 31.13 29.62 2.07
CA GLU A 463 30.83 28.22 1.75
C GLU A 463 31.76 27.74 0.63
N GLN A 464 32.69 26.82 0.94
CA GLN A 464 33.51 26.15 -0.07
C GLN A 464 33.07 24.70 -0.26
N ILE A 465 32.81 24.33 -1.51
CA ILE A 465 32.49 22.94 -1.88
C ILE A 465 33.79 22.14 -1.88
N VAL A 466 33.93 21.24 -0.91
CA VAL A 466 35.13 20.41 -0.76
C VAL A 466 35.04 19.19 -1.68
N TRP A 467 33.88 18.52 -1.69
CA TRP A 467 33.66 17.30 -2.47
C TRP A 467 32.21 17.18 -2.95
N THR A 468 32.00 16.48 -4.06
CA THR A 468 30.67 16.05 -4.50
C THR A 468 30.61 14.53 -4.44
N LEU A 469 29.80 14.02 -3.52
CA LEU A 469 29.54 12.61 -3.30
C LEU A 469 28.46 12.12 -4.27
N ARG A 470 28.64 10.91 -4.78
CA ARG A 470 27.78 10.28 -5.79
C ARG A 470 27.19 8.97 -5.29
N CYS A 471 26.39 8.34 -6.14
CA CYS A 471 25.80 7.02 -5.89
C CYS A 471 26.85 5.99 -5.42
N GLY A 472 26.59 5.35 -4.28
CA GLY A 472 27.47 4.37 -3.65
C GLY A 472 28.41 4.94 -2.59
N ASP A 473 28.51 6.26 -2.48
CA ASP A 473 29.25 6.93 -1.42
C ASP A 473 28.43 7.02 -0.12
N MET A 474 29.14 7.22 0.99
CA MET A 474 28.61 7.28 2.35
C MET A 474 29.10 8.57 3.02
N PHE A 475 28.29 9.16 3.88
CA PHE A 475 28.66 10.34 4.67
C PHE A 475 28.02 10.33 6.06
N GLY A 476 28.66 11.06 6.99
CA GLY A 476 28.28 11.12 8.41
C GLY A 476 28.98 10.08 9.29
N GLU A 477 29.66 9.10 8.70
CA GLU A 477 30.33 8.00 9.40
C GLU A 477 31.54 8.47 10.23
N VAL A 478 32.18 9.57 9.83
CA VAL A 478 33.30 10.16 10.58
C VAL A 478 32.84 10.61 11.95
N GLY A 479 31.72 11.33 12.04
CA GLY A 479 31.13 11.72 13.32
C GLY A 479 30.70 10.50 14.14
N ALA A 480 30.11 9.50 13.49
CA ALA A 480 29.64 8.27 14.14
C ALA A 480 30.78 7.49 14.82
N PHE A 481 31.89 7.27 14.13
CA PHE A 481 33.05 6.55 14.71
C PHE A 481 33.87 7.40 15.65
N CYS A 482 34.13 8.65 15.26
CA CYS A 482 34.99 9.53 16.03
C CYS A 482 34.26 10.20 17.19
N CYS A 483 32.99 9.84 17.48
CA CYS A 483 32.14 10.40 18.53
C CYS A 483 32.27 11.93 18.62
N ARG A 484 32.20 12.59 17.46
CA ARG A 484 32.50 14.01 17.30
C ARG A 484 31.41 14.69 16.47
N PRO A 485 31.19 15.99 16.71
CA PRO A 485 30.31 16.77 15.87
C PRO A 485 30.80 16.75 14.41
N GLN A 486 29.86 16.83 13.48
CA GLN A 486 30.12 16.74 12.05
C GLN A 486 30.97 17.92 11.58
N SER A 487 32.10 17.64 10.93
CA SER A 487 33.07 18.67 10.54
C SER A 487 32.63 19.48 9.32
N TYR A 488 31.75 18.93 8.49
CA TYR A 488 31.28 19.53 7.25
C TYR A 488 29.75 19.54 7.19
N MET A 489 29.21 20.48 6.43
CA MET A 489 27.80 20.51 6.06
C MET A 489 27.58 19.66 4.80
N TYR A 490 26.46 18.95 4.71
CA TYR A 490 26.13 18.12 3.55
C TYR A 490 24.82 18.58 2.92
N ARG A 491 24.89 19.10 1.69
CA ARG A 491 23.75 19.67 0.96
C ARG A 491 23.43 18.84 -0.28
N THR A 492 22.16 18.49 -0.49
CA THR A 492 21.77 17.82 -1.74
C THR A 492 21.91 18.77 -2.94
N ARG A 493 22.45 18.29 -4.05
CA ARG A 493 22.51 19.05 -5.32
C ARG A 493 21.33 18.71 -6.22
N THR A 494 20.98 17.43 -6.26
CA THR A 494 19.86 16.87 -7.02
C THR A 494 18.89 16.15 -6.08
N LEU A 495 17.68 15.79 -6.57
CA LEU A 495 16.77 14.94 -5.81
C LEU A 495 17.51 13.63 -5.47
N SER A 496 17.77 13.42 -4.19
CA SER A 496 18.65 12.36 -3.72
C SER A 496 17.87 11.34 -2.90
N GLN A 497 18.08 10.07 -3.21
CA GLN A 497 17.57 8.95 -2.42
C GLN A 497 18.67 8.52 -1.45
N LEU A 498 18.43 8.72 -0.17
CA LEU A 498 19.39 8.46 0.88
C LEU A 498 18.89 7.31 1.76
N LEU A 499 19.79 6.38 2.10
CA LEU A 499 19.56 5.36 3.11
C LEU A 499 20.15 5.85 4.42
N LYS A 500 19.29 6.05 5.41
CA LYS A 500 19.70 6.40 6.77
C LYS A 500 19.83 5.17 7.65
N ILE A 501 20.89 5.14 8.43
CA ILE A 501 21.13 4.19 9.51
C ILE A 501 21.49 4.97 10.78
N ARG A 502 20.93 4.57 11.91
CA ARG A 502 21.29 5.17 13.20
C ARG A 502 22.72 4.77 13.59
N THR A 503 23.47 5.72 14.12
CA THR A 503 24.82 5.48 14.64
C THR A 503 24.84 4.35 15.68
N SER A 504 23.83 4.30 16.56
CA SER A 504 23.71 3.24 17.57
C SER A 504 23.57 1.84 16.96
N SER A 505 22.73 1.69 15.93
CA SER A 505 22.53 0.42 15.21
C SER A 505 23.78 -0.02 14.45
N LEU A 506 24.52 0.93 13.86
CA LEU A 506 25.79 0.64 13.20
C LEU A 506 26.84 0.12 14.19
N ILE A 507 26.97 0.79 15.35
CA ILE A 507 27.90 0.38 16.41
C ILE A 507 27.51 -0.97 17.01
N GLU A 508 26.22 -1.23 17.23
CA GLU A 508 25.71 -2.52 17.71
C GLU A 508 26.03 -3.66 16.73
N ALA A 509 25.85 -3.42 15.44
CA ALA A 509 26.22 -4.38 14.40
C ALA A 509 27.74 -4.66 14.40
N MET A 510 28.58 -3.64 14.62
CA MET A 510 30.03 -3.83 14.74
C MET A 510 30.42 -4.64 15.98
N LYS A 511 29.74 -4.43 17.11
CA LYS A 511 29.99 -5.19 18.35
C LYS A 511 29.60 -6.66 18.25
N SER A 512 28.69 -7.01 17.32
CA SER A 512 28.22 -8.39 17.15
C SER A 512 29.31 -9.38 16.73
N ARG A 513 30.25 -8.97 15.86
CA ARG A 513 31.36 -9.81 15.38
C ARG A 513 32.64 -9.01 15.26
N GLN A 514 33.63 -9.37 16.08
CA GLN A 514 34.90 -8.66 16.15
C GLN A 514 35.69 -8.66 14.83
N GLU A 515 35.66 -9.75 14.06
CA GLU A 515 36.36 -9.84 12.76
C GLU A 515 35.85 -8.84 11.73
N ASP A 516 34.52 -8.67 11.67
CA ASP A 516 33.87 -7.73 10.77
C ASP A 516 34.13 -6.28 11.22
N ASN A 517 34.17 -6.01 12.53
CA ASN A 517 34.57 -4.72 13.08
C ASN A 517 35.99 -4.32 12.63
N VAL A 518 36.97 -5.22 12.78
CA VAL A 518 38.35 -4.96 12.33
C VAL A 518 38.39 -4.65 10.84
N THR A 519 37.60 -5.37 10.04
CA THR A 519 37.51 -5.16 8.59
C THR A 519 36.89 -3.80 8.24
N MET A 520 35.78 -3.42 8.89
CA MET A 520 35.16 -2.10 8.74
C MET A 520 36.15 -0.98 9.10
N MET A 521 36.84 -1.10 10.23
CA MET A 521 37.80 -0.10 10.68
C MET A 521 38.98 0.03 9.72
N LYS A 522 39.49 -1.10 9.21
CA LYS A 522 40.53 -1.11 8.17
C LYS A 522 40.06 -0.40 6.90
N ASN A 523 38.84 -0.70 6.43
CA ASN A 523 38.26 -0.05 5.25
C ASN A 523 38.11 1.46 5.46
N PHE A 524 37.67 1.88 6.65
CA PHE A 524 37.52 3.28 7.04
C PHE A 524 38.85 4.03 6.97
N LEU A 525 39.90 3.50 7.62
CA LEU A 525 41.23 4.11 7.62
C LEU A 525 41.86 4.16 6.22
N GLN A 526 41.72 3.08 5.43
CA GLN A 526 42.27 3.02 4.08
C GLN A 526 41.60 4.03 3.13
N HIS A 527 40.28 4.22 3.25
CA HIS A 527 39.55 5.19 2.45
C HIS A 527 39.99 6.63 2.73
N HIS A 528 40.09 6.99 4.02
CA HIS A 528 40.53 8.33 4.42
C HIS A 528 41.98 8.62 4.07
N LYS A 529 42.85 7.61 4.13
CA LYS A 529 44.23 7.73 3.64
C LYS A 529 44.26 8.02 2.13
N LYS A 530 43.48 7.29 1.35
CA LYS A 530 43.40 7.47 -0.11
C LYS A 530 42.85 8.84 -0.50
N LEU A 531 41.82 9.34 0.18
CA LEU A 531 41.28 10.69 -0.07
C LEU A 531 42.33 11.78 0.22
N LYS A 532 43.18 11.58 1.23
CA LYS A 532 44.28 12.50 1.53
C LYS A 532 45.39 12.43 0.47
N ASP A 533 45.76 11.24 0.01
CA ASP A 533 46.74 11.09 -1.07
C ASP A 533 46.26 11.75 -2.37
N LEU A 534 44.95 11.63 -2.69
CA LEU A 534 44.32 12.34 -3.80
C LEU A 534 44.38 13.86 -3.61
N ARG A 535 44.06 14.36 -2.42
CA ARG A 535 44.17 15.80 -2.09
C ARG A 535 45.60 16.32 -2.25
N LEU A 536 46.60 15.55 -1.84
CA LEU A 536 48.02 15.88 -2.05
C LEU A 536 48.37 15.93 -3.54
N THR A 537 47.85 15.00 -4.34
CA THR A 537 48.14 14.91 -5.78
C THR A 537 47.53 16.07 -6.58
N ASP A 538 46.33 16.54 -6.21
CA ASP A 538 45.66 17.68 -6.85
C ASP A 538 46.21 19.05 -6.40
N LEU A 539 46.92 19.12 -5.27
CA LEU A 539 47.63 20.32 -4.78
C LEU A 539 49.04 20.50 -5.38
N PHE A 540 49.59 19.51 -6.09
CA PHE A 540 50.92 19.61 -6.74
C PHE A 540 50.92 20.43 -8.05
N LEU A 541 50.00 21.37 -8.21
CA LEU A 541 50.05 22.39 -9.28
C LEU A 541 50.10 23.84 -8.80
N ASP A 542 50.24 24.14 -7.51
CA ASP A 542 50.70 25.48 -7.14
C ASP A 542 51.28 25.60 -5.73
N VAL A 543 52.48 26.20 -5.71
CA VAL A 543 53.21 26.84 -4.60
C VAL A 543 53.62 25.98 -3.39
N GLY A 544 54.94 25.94 -3.18
CA GLY A 544 55.55 25.48 -1.94
C GLY A 544 55.44 26.52 -0.84
N ASP A 545 55.09 26.06 0.35
CA ASP A 545 55.49 26.68 1.61
C ASP A 545 55.61 25.57 2.66
N GLU A 546 56.81 25.48 3.23
CA GLU A 546 57.11 24.71 4.44
C GLU A 546 56.56 25.49 5.65
N ASP A 547 56.13 24.77 6.69
CA ASP A 547 55.66 25.28 7.98
C ASP A 547 54.21 25.79 8.08
N SER A 548 53.27 24.90 7.77
CA SER A 548 52.11 24.66 8.64
C SER A 548 51.53 23.28 8.30
N ASP A 549 51.12 22.47 9.28
CA ASP A 549 50.46 21.17 9.04
C ASP A 549 48.94 21.35 9.12
N PRO A 550 48.20 21.50 8.02
CA PRO A 550 46.75 21.54 8.05
C PRO A 550 46.22 20.14 7.71
N ASN A 551 45.43 19.58 8.60
CA ASN A 551 44.52 18.45 8.37
C ASN A 551 45.08 17.01 8.53
N MET A 552 45.20 16.64 9.81
CA MET A 552 44.85 15.36 10.46
C MET A 552 44.74 14.12 9.56
N SER A 553 45.79 13.31 9.50
CA SER A 553 45.60 11.88 9.23
C SER A 553 44.79 11.29 10.38
N ILE A 554 43.70 10.55 10.13
CA ILE A 554 43.10 9.71 11.17
C ILE A 554 44.09 8.58 11.42
N ASN A 555 44.95 8.80 12.41
CA ASN A 555 46.01 7.90 12.83
C ASN A 555 45.88 7.76 14.35
N LEU A 556 46.41 6.67 14.92
CA LEU A 556 46.30 6.42 16.36
C LEU A 556 46.78 7.63 17.20
N LEU A 557 47.78 8.36 16.68
CA LEU A 557 48.33 9.60 17.21
C LEU A 557 47.34 10.77 17.25
N THR A 558 46.53 10.96 16.21
CA THR A 558 45.56 12.05 16.16
C THR A 558 44.37 11.73 17.04
N VAL A 559 43.88 10.49 17.04
CA VAL A 559 42.82 10.06 17.96
C VAL A 559 43.24 10.22 19.43
N ALA A 560 44.50 9.94 19.74
CA ALA A 560 45.08 10.20 21.06
C ALA A 560 45.24 11.69 21.39
N SER A 561 45.51 12.57 20.41
CA SER A 561 45.54 14.04 20.61
C SER A 561 44.16 14.63 20.89
N THR A 562 43.17 13.97 20.31
CA THR A 562 41.76 14.29 20.24
C THR A 562 40.99 13.99 21.53
N GLY A 563 41.50 13.09 22.37
CA GLY A 563 40.88 12.72 23.64
C GLY A 563 39.72 11.74 23.55
N ASN A 564 39.47 11.15 22.37
CA ASN A 564 38.42 10.15 22.21
C ASN A 564 38.92 8.76 22.62
N ALA A 565 38.75 8.41 23.89
CA ALA A 565 39.14 7.12 24.44
C ALA A 565 38.33 5.94 23.87
N ALA A 566 37.06 6.15 23.51
CA ALA A 566 36.20 5.10 22.97
C ALA A 566 36.64 4.67 21.57
N PHE A 567 36.88 5.65 20.68
CA PHE A 567 37.40 5.38 19.34
C PHE A 567 38.84 4.85 19.37
N LEU A 568 39.64 5.33 20.32
CA LEU A 568 40.99 4.82 20.54
C LEU A 568 41.00 3.34 20.96
N ASP A 569 40.08 2.94 21.84
CA ASP A 569 39.90 1.54 22.27
C ASP A 569 39.46 0.65 21.10
N GLU A 570 38.54 1.12 20.25
CA GLU A 570 38.13 0.38 19.05
C GLU A 570 39.27 0.22 18.03
N LEU A 571 40.10 1.24 17.83
CA LEU A 571 41.27 1.16 16.95
C LEU A 571 42.33 0.16 17.48
N LEU A 572 42.58 0.15 18.79
CA LEU A 572 43.54 -0.78 19.40
C LEU A 572 43.01 -2.23 19.36
N LYS A 573 41.71 -2.43 19.59
CA LYS A 573 41.02 -3.71 19.38
C LYS A 573 41.09 -4.21 17.93
N ALA A 574 41.21 -3.29 16.97
CA ALA A 574 41.43 -3.61 15.55
C ALA A 574 42.88 -3.99 15.22
N ARG A 575 43.74 -4.21 16.25
CA ARG A 575 45.17 -4.58 16.11
C ARG A 575 46.02 -3.54 15.40
N LEU A 576 45.66 -2.25 15.49
CA LEU A 576 46.61 -1.19 15.14
C LEU A 576 47.77 -1.21 16.13
N ASP A 577 48.99 -1.02 15.64
CA ASP A 577 50.18 -1.00 16.50
C ASP A 577 50.09 0.17 17.50
N PRO A 578 50.03 -0.10 18.81
CA PRO A 578 49.97 0.94 19.84
C PRO A 578 51.20 1.87 19.86
N ASN A 579 52.31 1.43 19.26
CA ASN A 579 53.61 2.08 19.37
C ASN A 579 53.98 2.89 18.12
N ILE A 580 53.01 3.23 17.26
CA ILE A 580 53.24 4.07 16.08
C ILE A 580 53.84 5.41 16.51
N CYS A 581 55.02 5.74 15.98
CA CYS A 581 55.71 6.99 16.27
C CYS A 581 55.49 8.02 15.16
N ASP A 582 55.32 9.29 15.53
CA ASP A 582 55.44 10.42 14.61
C ASP A 582 56.93 10.65 14.22
N SER A 583 57.18 11.48 13.22
CA SER A 583 58.50 12.01 12.79
C SER A 583 59.37 12.51 13.95
N LYS A 584 58.76 12.94 15.06
CA LYS A 584 59.41 13.41 16.30
C LYS A 584 59.62 12.30 17.35
N GLY A 585 59.34 11.04 17.02
CA GLY A 585 59.44 9.89 17.93
C GLY A 585 58.37 9.85 19.04
N LYS A 586 57.28 10.62 18.90
CA LYS A 586 56.19 10.63 19.89
C LYS A 586 55.21 9.50 19.60
N THR A 587 54.95 8.65 20.61
CA THR A 587 53.91 7.62 20.59
C THR A 587 52.53 8.23 20.95
N PRO A 588 51.41 7.52 20.70
CA PRO A 588 50.07 7.99 21.07
C PRO A 588 49.94 8.21 22.58
N LEU A 589 50.67 7.40 23.37
CA LEU A 589 50.75 7.55 24.83
C LEU A 589 51.36 8.89 25.23
N HIS A 590 52.43 9.34 24.57
CA HIS A 590 53.02 10.65 24.83
C HIS A 590 52.04 11.78 24.49
N ILE A 591 51.30 11.64 23.40
CA ILE A 591 50.35 12.66 22.95
C ILE A 591 49.19 12.77 23.94
N ALA A 592 48.55 11.65 24.29
CA ALA A 592 47.44 11.62 25.25
C ALA A 592 47.85 12.17 26.62
N ALA A 593 49.02 11.77 27.12
CA ALA A 593 49.54 12.25 28.40
C ALA A 593 49.95 13.74 28.36
N SER A 594 50.49 14.22 27.23
CA SER A 594 50.84 15.64 27.06
C SER A 594 49.61 16.55 27.00
N LYS A 595 48.51 16.06 26.40
CA LYS A 595 47.24 16.79 26.29
C LYS A 595 46.34 16.63 27.52
N GLY A 596 46.65 15.69 28.42
CA GLY A 596 45.90 15.49 29.67
C GLY A 596 44.67 14.59 29.54
N HIS A 597 44.61 13.73 28.51
CA HIS A 597 43.49 12.83 28.27
C HIS A 597 43.65 11.53 29.05
N GLU A 598 43.25 11.53 30.33
CA GLU A 598 43.46 10.41 31.27
C GLU A 598 42.81 9.10 30.80
N GLU A 599 41.58 9.15 30.29
CA GLU A 599 40.88 7.98 29.75
C GLU A 599 41.60 7.35 28.54
N CYS A 600 42.17 8.16 27.65
CA CYS A 600 42.98 7.67 26.53
C CYS A 600 44.27 7.00 27.02
N VAL A 601 44.90 7.54 28.06
CA VAL A 601 46.09 6.95 28.69
C VAL A 601 45.75 5.59 29.30
N MET A 602 44.60 5.48 29.99
CA MET A 602 44.13 4.22 30.57
C MET A 602 43.85 3.15 29.51
N VAL A 603 43.18 3.52 28.42
CA VAL A 603 42.92 2.61 27.29
C VAL A 603 44.22 2.14 26.64
N LEU A 604 45.17 3.04 26.38
CA LEU A 604 46.47 2.70 25.80
C LEU A 604 47.29 1.76 26.72
N LEU A 605 47.27 2.00 28.04
CA LEU A 605 47.94 1.12 29.01
C LEU A 605 47.30 -0.27 29.08
N ARG A 606 45.97 -0.38 28.99
CA ARG A 606 45.25 -1.66 28.95
C ARG A 606 45.62 -2.54 27.76
N HIS A 607 45.94 -1.93 26.61
CA HIS A 607 46.34 -2.64 25.38
C HIS A 607 47.86 -2.88 25.26
N GLY A 608 48.63 -2.66 26.34
CA GLY A 608 50.05 -3.05 26.40
C GLY A 608 51.01 -2.12 25.65
N CYS A 609 50.71 -0.82 25.54
CA CYS A 609 51.64 0.17 24.97
C CYS A 609 53.01 0.16 25.67
N ASN A 610 54.08 0.28 24.88
CA ASN A 610 55.44 0.29 25.42
C ASN A 610 55.78 1.68 26.00
N ILE A 611 55.84 1.74 27.33
CA ILE A 611 56.02 2.98 28.11
C ILE A 611 57.46 3.52 27.98
N HIS A 612 58.40 2.68 27.57
CA HIS A 612 59.83 3.01 27.54
C HIS A 612 60.31 3.63 26.23
N LEU A 613 59.45 3.76 25.22
CA LEU A 613 59.80 4.48 24.01
C LEU A 613 59.99 5.96 24.36
N GLN A 614 61.22 6.50 24.24
CA GLN A 614 61.49 7.91 24.52
C GLN A 614 61.40 8.73 23.23
N GLY A 615 60.46 9.68 23.19
CA GLY A 615 60.50 10.71 22.16
C GLY A 615 61.63 11.70 22.45
N ARG A 616 62.23 12.32 21.43
CA ARG A 616 63.32 13.31 21.57
C ARG A 616 62.99 14.54 22.45
N THR A 617 61.74 14.68 22.90
CA THR A 617 61.21 15.83 23.69
C THR A 617 60.27 15.41 24.82
N THR A 618 60.56 14.32 25.54
CA THR A 618 59.75 13.94 26.71
C THR A 618 60.04 14.84 27.91
N SER A 619 59.15 15.79 28.19
CA SER A 619 59.18 16.63 29.39
C SER A 619 58.85 15.79 30.64
N ILE A 620 59.57 16.00 31.75
CA ILE A 620 59.39 15.30 33.05
C ILE A 620 57.91 15.21 33.47
N ASN A 621 57.11 16.23 33.13
CA ASN A 621 55.69 16.32 33.44
C ASN A 621 54.83 15.22 32.78
N VAL A 622 55.23 14.72 31.61
CA VAL A 622 54.54 13.62 30.89
C VAL A 622 54.78 12.29 31.60
N THR A 623 56.02 12.03 32.04
CA THR A 623 56.41 10.82 32.76
C THR A 623 55.69 10.71 34.12
N VAL A 624 55.55 11.83 34.84
CA VAL A 624 54.82 11.87 36.13
C VAL A 624 53.34 11.52 35.94
N LYS A 625 52.68 12.02 34.89
CA LYS A 625 51.27 11.70 34.59
C LYS A 625 51.07 10.23 34.21
N ILE A 626 51.99 9.64 33.43
CA ILE A 626 51.93 8.22 33.07
C ILE A 626 52.11 7.34 34.33
N LEU A 627 53.02 7.69 35.22
CA LEU A 627 53.22 6.98 36.49
C LEU A 627 52.01 7.10 37.44
N ARG A 628 51.33 8.25 37.45
CA ARG A 628 50.10 8.47 38.23
C ARG A 628 48.93 7.60 37.75
N ALA A 629 48.70 7.54 36.44
CA ALA A 629 47.67 6.67 35.85
C ALA A 629 47.96 5.17 36.08
N LYS A 630 49.23 4.78 36.12
CA LYS A 630 49.61 3.41 36.51
C LYS A 630 49.29 3.12 37.97
N TRP A 631 49.51 4.08 38.87
CA TRP A 631 49.20 3.91 40.29
C TRP A 631 47.69 3.74 40.52
N SER A 632 46.84 4.46 39.77
CA SER A 632 45.38 4.28 39.81
C SER A 632 44.85 3.00 39.16
N MET A 633 45.66 2.28 38.38
CA MET A 633 45.31 0.94 37.88
C MET A 633 45.65 -0.18 38.87
N ILE A 634 46.55 0.09 39.82
CA ILE A 634 47.06 -0.90 40.78
C ILE A 634 46.32 -0.80 42.13
N SER A 635 45.73 0.37 42.46
CA SER A 635 44.77 0.56 43.55
C SER A 635 43.37 0.13 43.15
#